data_AF-A0A1Y0FYT1-F1
#
_entry.id   AF-A0A1Y0FYT1-F1
#
_cell.length_a   1.000
_cell.length_b   1.000
_cell.length_c   1.000
_cell.angle_alpha   90.00
_cell.angle_beta   90.00
_cell.angle_gamma   90.00
#
_symmetry.space_group_name_H-M   'P 1'
#
loop_
_entity.id
_entity.type
_entity.pdbx_description
1 polymer ?
#
loop_
_entity_poly.entity_id
_entity_poly.type
_entity_poly.pdbx_seq_one_letter_code
_entity_poly.pdbx_strand_id
1 'polypeptide(L)' 'MLQQLLSITQAAERLRVRPTYVRELVSKGRLSFVHGEQLDAAEVDQLAKLMNKLRHEGLATLVQINSDENKP' A
#
# COMPACT_ATOMS: atom_id res chain seq x y z
N MET A 1 -15.02 -16.04 4.74
CA MET A 1 -13.79 -15.67 4.02
C MET A 1 -12.64 -15.74 5.01
N LEU A 2 -11.55 -16.46 4.72
CA LEU A 2 -10.36 -16.42 5.57
C LEU A 2 -9.78 -15.00 5.53
N GLN A 3 -9.68 -14.35 6.70
CA GLN A 3 -8.88 -13.13 6.82
C GLN A 3 -7.41 -13.53 6.66
N GLN A 4 -6.85 -13.24 5.49
CA GLN A 4 -5.41 -13.35 5.30
C GLN A 4 -4.76 -12.13 5.93
N LEU A 5 -3.90 -12.37 6.91
CA LEU A 5 -3.12 -11.34 7.57
C LEU A 5 -1.77 -11.20 6.86
N LEU A 6 -1.38 -9.96 6.59
CA LEU A 6 -0.16 -9.62 5.88
C LEU A 6 0.80 -8.88 6.80
N SER A 7 2.09 -9.21 6.70
CA SER A 7 3.12 -8.36 7.27
C SER A 7 3.23 -7.04 6.50
N ILE A 8 3.86 -6.03 7.11
CA ILE A 8 4.13 -4.73 6.48
C ILE A 8 4.88 -4.91 5.14
N THR A 9 5.85 -5.82 5.09
CA THR A 9 6.62 -6.11 3.87
C THR A 9 5.73 -6.69 2.77
N GLN A 10 4.87 -7.66 3.09
CA GLN A 10 3.94 -8.25 2.13
C GLN A 10 2.88 -7.24 1.63
N ALA A 11 2.42 -6.35 2.50
CA ALA A 11 1.51 -5.28 2.12
C ALA A 11 2.21 -4.26 1.20
N ALA A 12 3.47 -3.93 1.48
CA ALA A 12 4.28 -3.03 0.68
C ALA A 12 4.49 -3.55 -0.74
N GLU A 13 4.79 -4.84 -0.88
CA GLU A 13 4.91 -5.52 -2.19
C GLU A 13 3.61 -5.46 -2.99
N ARG A 14 2.47 -5.75 -2.34
CA ARG A 14 1.14 -5.67 -3.00
C ARG A 14 0.80 -4.27 -3.48
N LEU A 15 1.08 -3.26 -2.66
CA LEU A 15 0.84 -1.86 -2.99
C LEU A 15 1.89 -1.28 -3.95
N ARG A 16 2.99 -2.01 -4.19
CA ARG A 16 4.19 -1.55 -4.92
C ARG A 16 4.75 -0.26 -4.33
N VAL A 17 4.88 -0.23 -3.01
CA VAL A 17 5.41 0.91 -2.23
C VAL A 17 6.53 0.46 -1.31
N ARG A 18 7.24 1.42 -0.70
CA ARG A 18 8.22 1.11 0.34
C ARG A 18 7.52 0.69 1.65
N PRO A 19 8.07 -0.24 2.44
CA PRO A 19 7.51 -0.62 3.75
C PRO A 19 7.32 0.57 4.71
N THR A 20 8.20 1.58 4.62
CA THR A 20 8.06 2.83 5.39
C THR A 20 6.78 3.57 5.06
N TYR A 21 6.37 3.58 3.79
CA TYR A 21 5.14 4.23 3.35
C TYR A 21 3.89 3.49 3.86
N VAL A 22 3.94 2.17 4.00
CA VAL A 22 2.86 1.40 4.64
C VAL A 22 2.69 1.82 6.10
N ARG A 23 3.80 2.01 6.84
CA ARG A 23 3.75 2.53 8.22
C ARG A 23 3.14 3.94 8.27
N GLU A 24 3.46 4.81 7.30
CA GLU A 24 2.81 6.12 7.20
C GLU A 24 1.31 6.01 6.93
N LEU A 25 0.88 5.10 6.06
CA LEU A 25 -0.55 4.89 5.77
C LEU A 25 -1.30 4.44 7.02
N VAL A 26 -0.69 3.59 7.84
CA VAL A 26 -1.24 3.21 9.14
C VAL A 26 -1.29 4.41 10.09
N SER A 27 -0.20 5.16 10.20
CA SER A 27 -0.16 6.37 11.05
C SER A 27 -1.15 7.45 10.61
N LYS A 28 -1.49 7.51 9.32
CA LYS A 28 -2.50 8.41 8.73
C LYS A 28 -3.93 7.85 8.83
N GLY A 29 -4.11 6.69 9.46
CA GLY A 29 -5.40 6.02 9.62
C GLY A 29 -6.04 5.54 8.30
N ARG A 30 -5.21 5.32 7.26
CA ARG A 30 -5.66 4.79 5.96
C ARG A 30 -5.63 3.26 5.90
N LEU A 31 -4.82 2.64 6.76
CA LEU A 31 -4.75 1.21 6.99
C LEU A 31 -4.78 0.98 8.50
N SER A 32 -5.27 -0.18 8.93
CA SER A 32 -5.29 -0.53 10.35
C SER A 32 -4.55 -1.84 10.61
N PHE A 33 -3.84 -1.90 11.72
CA PHE A 33 -3.33 -3.17 12.20
C PHE A 33 -4.46 -3.97 12.86
N VAL A 34 -4.67 -5.20 12.38
CA VAL A 34 -5.74 -6.08 12.87
C VAL A 34 -5.23 -7.02 13.96
N HIS A 35 -3.98 -7.46 13.86
CA HIS A 35 -3.34 -8.32 14.86
C HIS A 35 -1.88 -7.94 15.03
N GLY A 36 -1.54 -7.17 16.06
CA GLY A 36 -0.17 -6.68 16.28
C GLY A 36 0.29 -5.71 15.18
N GLU A 37 1.30 -6.10 14.39
CA GLU A 37 1.77 -5.36 13.20
C GLU A 37 1.27 -5.96 11.86
N GLN A 38 0.22 -6.77 11.89
CA GLN A 38 -0.36 -7.38 10.69
C GLN A 38 -1.55 -6.59 10.14
N LEU A 39 -1.64 -6.54 8.81
CA LEU A 39 -2.65 -5.83 8.02
C LEU A 39 -3.64 -6.82 7.41
N ASP A 40 -4.89 -6.42 7.24
CA ASP A 40 -5.87 -7.24 6.53
C ASP A 40 -5.59 -7.22 5.02
N ALA A 41 -5.47 -8.40 4.40
CA ALA A 41 -5.20 -8.52 2.97
C ALA A 41 -6.29 -7.89 2.10
N ALA A 42 -7.56 -7.95 2.51
CA ALA A 42 -8.66 -7.38 1.75
C ALA A 42 -8.61 -5.85 1.79
N GLU A 43 -8.27 -5.23 2.94
CA GLU A 43 -8.05 -3.78 3.02
C GLU A 43 -6.89 -3.35 2.12
N VAL A 44 -5.77 -4.08 2.16
CA VAL A 44 -4.60 -3.79 1.32
C VAL A 44 -4.95 -3.91 -0.16
N ASP A 45 -5.69 -4.94 -0.57
CA ASP A 45 -6.11 -5.13 -1.96
C ASP A 45 -7.09 -4.06 -2.44
N GLN A 46 -8.00 -3.59 -1.58
CA GLN A 46 -8.89 -2.47 -1.90
C GLN A 46 -8.10 -1.18 -2.11
N LEU A 47 -7.14 -0.89 -1.24
CA LEU A 47 -6.26 0.27 -1.40
C LEU A 47 -5.43 0.17 -2.68
N ALA A 48 -4.89 -1.00 -3.00
CA ALA A 48 -4.13 -1.23 -4.23
C ALA A 48 -4.98 -0.94 -5.48
N LYS A 49 -6.24 -1.39 -5.50
CA LYS A 49 -7.19 -1.09 -6.59
C LYS A 49 -7.47 0.40 -6.72
N LEU A 50 -7.69 1.09 -5.60
CA LEU A 50 -7.91 2.54 -5.58
C LEU A 50 -6.68 3.28 -6.11
N MET A 51 -5.48 2.95 -5.63
CA MET A 51 -4.23 3.55 -6.08
C MET A 51 -3.96 3.32 -7.57
N ASN A 52 -4.28 2.12 -8.07
CA ASN A 52 -4.13 1.81 -9.49
C ASN A 52 -5.14 2.61 -10.35
N LYS A 53 -6.39 2.75 -9.88
CA LYS A 53 -7.39 3.59 -10.54
C LYS A 53 -6.97 5.06 -10.58
N LEU A 54 -6.50 5.61 -9.46
CA LEU A 54 -6.00 6.99 -9.38
C LEU A 54 -4.79 7.23 -10.29
N ARG A 55 -3.91 6.21 -10.43
CA ARG A 55 -2.78 6.25 -11.36
C ARG A 55 -3.24 6.28 -12.83
N HIS A 56 -4.26 5.48 -13.15
CA HIS A 56 -4.83 5.42 -14.50
C HIS A 56 -5.56 6.70 -14.89
N GLU A 57 -6.22 7.37 -13.94
CA GLU A 57 -6.97 8.61 -14.18
C GLU A 57 -6.10 9.88 -14.23
N GLY A 58 -4.76 9.76 -14.23
CA GLY A 58 -3.86 10.91 -14.37
C GLY A 58 -3.68 11.77 -13.11
N LEU A 59 -4.28 11.38 -11.98
CA LEU A 59 -4.03 11.94 -10.65
C LEU A 59 -2.69 11.45 -10.05
N ALA A 60 -1.92 10.70 -10.84
CA ALA A 60 -0.65 10.07 -10.50
C ALA A 60 0.42 11.04 -9.94
N THR A 61 0.30 12.35 -10.20
CA THR A 61 1.25 13.37 -9.73
C THR A 61 1.33 13.48 -8.20
N LEU A 62 0.31 13.04 -7.45
CA LEU A 62 0.34 13.06 -5.97
C LEU A 62 0.84 11.76 -5.34
N VAL A 63 1.11 10.74 -6.15
CA VAL A 63 1.62 9.43 -5.70
C VAL A 63 2.98 9.21 -6.36
N GLN A 64 3.87 10.20 -6.24
CA GLN A 64 5.32 9.98 -6.40
C GLN A 64 5.78 9.07 -5.25
N ILE A 65 5.43 7.80 -5.35
CA ILE A 65 6.15 6.73 -4.66
C ILE A 65 7.46 6.64 -5.45
N ASN A 66 8.57 7.04 -4.84
CA ASN A 66 9.93 6.98 -5.38
C ASN A 66 10.21 5.76 -6.28
N SER A 67 9.86 5.88 -7.56
CA SER A 67 10.41 5.11 -8.68
C SER A 67 11.46 5.98 -9.36
N ASP A 68 12.42 6.47 -8.57
CA ASP A 68 13.72 6.83 -9.10
C ASP A 68 14.53 5.53 -9.18
N GLU A 69 14.30 4.78 -10.25
CA GLU A 69 15.31 3.87 -10.81
C GLU A 69 15.28 4.02 -12.33
N ASN A 70 15.57 5.26 -12.75
CA ASN A 70 16.16 5.60 -14.02
C ASN A 70 17.67 5.42 -13.81
N LYS A 71 18.34 4.38 -14.28
CA LYS A 71 18.96 4.19 -15.62
C LYS A 71 20.27 3.38 -15.41
N PRO A 72 21.03 2.91 -16.42
CA PRO A 72 21.19 3.37 -17.81
C PRO A 72 20.36 2.64 -18.89
#